data_AF-A0A329XJR4-F1
#
_entry.id   AF-A0A329XJR4-F1
#
_cell.length_a   1.000
_cell.length_b   1.000
_cell.length_c   1.000
_cell.angle_alpha   90.00
_cell.angle_beta   90.00
_cell.angle_gamma   90.00
#
_symmetry.space_group_name_H-M   'P 1'
#
loop_
_entity.id
_entity.type
_entity.pdbx_description
1 polymer ?
#
loop_
_entity_poly.entity_id
_entity_poly.type
_entity_poly.pdbx_seq_one_letter_code
_entity_poly.pdbx_strand_id
1 'polypeptide(L)'
;MEFIGWTVVLVVPVVYLLVALAQVQAASFAVASAADAASRILEVEPGESAVAHARVAVSLALSDQGVDADPATALSVGCADAACTGAVVRVQAGVDLPVLASAGVGRDVVVVDAERAVTLAVSKGGAP
;
A
#
# COMPACT_ATOMS: atom_id res chain seq x y z
N MET A 1 -31.65 14.35 -30.18
CA MET A 1 -30.43 14.78 -29.48
C MET A 1 -30.61 14.92 -27.98
N GLU A 2 -31.78 15.30 -27.48
CA GLU A 2 -32.04 15.48 -26.03
C GLU A 2 -31.79 14.22 -25.18
N PHE A 3 -32.27 13.05 -25.61
CA PHE A 3 -32.04 11.79 -24.89
C PHE A 3 -30.56 11.40 -24.79
N ILE A 4 -29.77 11.61 -25.84
CA ILE A 4 -28.33 11.31 -25.83
C ILE A 4 -27.61 12.26 -24.86
N GLY A 5 -27.99 13.54 -24.84
CA GLY A 5 -27.46 14.51 -23.88
C GLY A 5 -27.69 14.09 -22.44
N TRP A 6 -28.93 13.72 -22.08
CA TRP A 6 -29.26 13.24 -20.74
C TRP A 6 -28.51 11.96 -20.37
N THR A 7 -28.41 11.00 -21.28
CA THR A 7 -27.66 9.77 -21.05
C THR A 7 -26.19 10.07 -20.77
N VAL A 8 -25.54 10.93 -21.57
CA VAL A 8 -24.14 11.29 -21.36
C VAL A 8 -23.92 11.97 -20.01
N VAL A 9 -24.81 12.91 -19.64
CA VAL A 9 -24.75 13.62 -18.35
C VAL A 9 -24.84 12.66 -17.16
N LEU A 10 -25.58 11.56 -17.26
CA LEU A 10 -25.69 10.56 -16.19
C LEU A 10 -24.59 9.50 -16.25
N VAL A 11 -24.27 9.00 -17.44
CA VAL A 11 -23.33 7.88 -17.63
C VAL A 11 -21.90 8.31 -17.34
N VAL A 12 -21.47 9.51 -17.76
CA VAL A 12 -20.08 9.94 -17.57
C VAL A 12 -19.70 10.01 -16.09
N PRO A 13 -20.47 10.65 -15.19
CA PRO A 13 -20.17 10.64 -13.76
C PRO A 13 -20.20 9.24 -13.14
N VAL A 14 -21.15 8.39 -13.56
CA VAL A 14 -21.25 7.02 -13.03
C VAL A 14 -20.03 6.19 -13.43
N VAL A 15 -19.63 6.22 -14.70
CA VAL A 15 -18.43 5.52 -15.17
C VAL A 15 -17.19 6.05 -14.48
N TYR A 16 -17.09 7.36 -14.31
CA TYR A 16 -16.01 7.98 -13.54
C TYR A 16 -15.93 7.41 -12.11
N LEU A 17 -17.06 7.34 -11.40
CA LEU A 17 -17.12 6.79 -10.04
C LEU A 17 -16.74 5.32 -10.00
N LEU A 18 -17.16 4.52 -10.98
CA LEU A 18 -16.81 3.10 -11.07
C LEU A 18 -15.30 2.92 -11.25
N VAL A 19 -14.65 3.71 -12.11
CA VAL A 19 -13.20 3.64 -12.33
C VAL A 19 -12.45 4.12 -11.08
N ALA A 20 -12.85 5.26 -10.51
CA ALA A 20 -12.24 5.78 -9.28
C ALA A 20 -12.33 4.77 -8.14
N LEU A 21 -13.50 4.14 -7.95
CA LEU A 21 -13.69 3.12 -6.92
C LEU A 21 -12.85 1.88 -7.19
N ALA A 22 -12.75 1.42 -8.45
CA ALA A 22 -11.91 0.29 -8.81
C ALA A 22 -10.42 0.54 -8.49
N GLN A 23 -9.92 1.75 -8.72
CA GLN A 23 -8.54 2.11 -8.35
C GLN A 23 -8.31 2.12 -6.85
N VAL A 24 -9.25 2.68 -6.08
CA VAL A 24 -9.16 2.66 -4.61
C VAL A 24 -9.19 1.22 -4.08
N GLN A 25 -10.03 0.36 -4.66
CA GLN A 25 -10.06 -1.07 -4.30
C GLN A 25 -8.74 -1.76 -4.64
N ALA A 26 -8.18 -1.53 -5.82
CA ALA A 26 -6.88 -2.09 -6.21
C ALA A 26 -5.78 -1.66 -5.23
N ALA A 27 -5.73 -0.39 -4.86
CA ALA A 27 -4.77 0.13 -3.90
C ALA A 27 -4.94 -0.47 -2.50
N SER A 28 -6.17 -0.63 -2.01
CA SER A 28 -6.46 -1.29 -0.73
C SER A 28 -5.98 -2.74 -0.70
N PHE A 29 -6.17 -3.49 -1.79
CA PHE A 29 -5.64 -4.85 -1.91
C PHE A 29 -4.11 -4.86 -1.98
N ALA A 30 -3.51 -3.87 -2.65
CA ALA A 30 -2.08 -3.71 -2.76
C ALA A 30 -1.42 -3.48 -1.40
N VAL A 31 -1.93 -2.53 -0.60
CA VAL A 31 -1.35 -2.24 0.73
C VAL A 31 -1.55 -3.39 1.70
N ALA A 32 -2.69 -4.10 1.63
CA ALA A 32 -2.94 -5.28 2.47
C ALA A 32 -2.00 -6.44 2.13
N SER A 33 -1.82 -6.77 0.84
CA SER A 33 -0.91 -7.82 0.41
C SER A 33 0.56 -7.47 0.71
N ALA A 34 0.93 -6.20 0.56
CA ALA A 34 2.26 -5.69 0.88
C ALA A 34 2.56 -5.78 2.38
N ALA A 35 1.61 -5.41 3.25
CA ALA A 35 1.76 -5.54 4.70
C ALA A 35 1.92 -7.00 5.13
N ASP A 36 1.15 -7.92 4.52
CA ASP A 36 1.29 -9.36 4.76
C ASP A 36 2.64 -9.90 4.27
N ALA A 37 3.11 -9.48 3.10
CA ALA A 37 4.41 -9.89 2.56
C ALA A 37 5.58 -9.42 3.44
N ALA A 38 5.57 -8.14 3.85
CA ALA A 38 6.55 -7.58 4.77
C ALA A 38 6.55 -8.30 6.12
N SER A 39 5.36 -8.57 6.69
CA SER A 39 5.24 -9.29 7.96
C SER A 39 5.86 -10.67 7.90
N ARG A 40 5.61 -11.45 6.83
CA ARG A 40 6.19 -12.78 6.66
C ARG A 40 7.72 -12.77 6.60
N ILE A 41 8.31 -11.74 6.00
CA ILE A 41 9.77 -11.59 5.95
C ILE A 41 10.30 -11.27 7.34
N LEU A 42 9.69 -10.31 8.04
CA LEU A 42 10.10 -9.91 9.39
C LEU A 42 9.91 -11.00 10.46
N GLU A 43 8.98 -11.92 10.22
CA GLU A 43 8.74 -13.09 11.09
C GLU A 43 9.83 -14.16 10.94
N VAL A 44 10.46 -14.27 9.75
CA VAL A 44 11.40 -15.35 9.44
C VAL A 44 12.86 -14.89 9.42
N GLU A 45 13.12 -13.67 8.95
CA GLU A 45 14.47 -13.14 8.78
C GLU A 45 14.85 -12.20 9.95
N PRO A 46 15.92 -12.51 10.69
CA PRO A 46 16.42 -11.62 11.73
C PRO A 46 17.41 -10.58 11.17
N GLY A 47 17.54 -9.46 11.88
CA GLY A 47 18.58 -8.46 11.62
C GLY A 47 18.17 -7.36 10.65
N GLU A 48 19.14 -6.50 10.30
CA GLU A 48 18.89 -5.25 9.58
C GLU A 48 18.54 -5.47 8.09
N SER A 49 18.97 -6.59 7.50
CA SER A 49 18.61 -6.98 6.12
C SER A 49 17.13 -7.28 5.95
N ALA A 50 16.44 -7.72 7.02
CA ALA A 50 15.03 -8.09 6.97
C ALA A 50 14.15 -6.90 6.54
N VAL A 51 14.46 -5.69 6.99
CA VAL A 51 13.72 -4.48 6.59
C VAL A 51 13.99 -4.12 5.12
N ALA A 52 15.21 -4.30 4.64
CA ALA A 52 15.55 -4.07 3.23
C ALA A 52 14.82 -5.06 2.31
N HIS A 53 14.79 -6.35 2.66
CA HIS A 53 14.02 -7.35 1.93
C HIS A 53 12.51 -7.13 2.02
N ALA A 54 11.99 -6.71 3.18
CA ALA A 54 10.59 -6.34 3.34
C ALA A 54 10.21 -5.18 2.42
N ARG A 55 11.06 -4.15 2.26
CA ARG A 55 10.83 -3.05 1.31
C ARG A 55 10.74 -3.54 -0.13
N VAL A 56 11.61 -4.47 -0.52
CA VAL A 56 11.56 -5.06 -1.87
C VAL A 56 10.25 -5.83 -2.06
N ALA A 57 9.83 -6.64 -1.10
CA ALA A 57 8.56 -7.35 -1.18
C ALA A 57 7.34 -6.41 -1.23
N VAL A 58 7.36 -5.31 -0.48
CA VAL A 58 6.33 -4.25 -0.57
C VAL A 58 6.31 -3.65 -1.96
N SER A 59 7.47 -3.29 -2.54
CA SER A 59 7.52 -2.70 -3.89
C SER A 59 6.92 -3.63 -4.95
N LEU A 60 7.19 -4.93 -4.84
CA LEU A 60 6.66 -5.93 -5.76
C LEU A 60 5.14 -6.07 -5.59
N ALA A 61 4.65 -6.20 -4.36
CA ALA A 61 3.23 -6.34 -4.05
C ALA A 61 2.40 -5.10 -4.46
N LEU A 62 2.96 -3.90 -4.35
CA LEU A 62 2.31 -2.67 -4.83
C LEU A 62 2.29 -2.61 -6.36
N SER A 63 3.39 -3.00 -7.01
CA SER A 63 3.51 -3.03 -8.48
C SER A 63 2.53 -4.01 -9.12
N ASP A 64 2.22 -5.13 -8.46
CA ASP A 64 1.25 -6.12 -8.95
C ASP A 64 -0.16 -5.54 -9.14
N GLN A 65 -0.51 -4.48 -8.41
CA GLN A 65 -1.78 -3.76 -8.53
C GLN A 65 -1.67 -2.44 -9.31
N GLY A 66 -0.51 -2.17 -9.93
CA GLY A 66 -0.25 -0.94 -10.66
C GLY A 66 -0.16 0.30 -9.77
N VAL A 67 0.18 0.14 -8.49
CA VAL A 67 0.37 1.23 -7.54
C VAL A 67 1.83 1.66 -7.54
N ASP A 68 2.10 2.86 -8.04
CA ASP A 68 3.43 3.46 -8.06
C ASP A 68 3.65 4.26 -6.77
N ALA A 69 4.27 3.63 -5.78
CA ALA A 69 4.66 4.28 -4.53
C ALA A 69 6.11 3.96 -4.22
N ASP A 70 6.84 4.95 -3.72
CA ASP A 70 8.22 4.74 -3.28
C ASP A 70 8.22 3.80 -2.06
N PRO A 71 8.79 2.59 -2.14
CA PRO A 71 8.78 1.63 -1.04
C PRO A 71 9.49 2.15 0.21
N ALA A 72 10.39 3.13 0.07
CA ALA A 72 11.09 3.72 1.21
C ALA A 72 10.19 4.60 2.08
N THR A 73 9.14 5.19 1.49
CA THR A 73 8.15 6.02 2.18
C THR A 73 6.84 5.26 2.43
N ALA A 74 6.51 4.29 1.58
CA ALA A 74 5.31 3.48 1.70
C ALA A 74 5.35 2.54 2.91
N LEU A 75 6.52 1.96 3.25
CA LEU A 75 6.67 1.04 4.38
C LEU A 75 7.17 1.76 5.64
N SER A 76 6.43 1.60 6.73
CA SER A 76 6.86 1.95 8.08
C SER A 76 6.76 0.74 9.00
N VAL A 77 7.79 0.55 9.83
CA VAL A 77 7.85 -0.53 10.82
C VAL A 77 8.13 0.10 12.17
N GLY A 78 7.21 -0.08 13.13
CA GLY A 78 7.35 0.42 14.48
C GLY A 78 7.38 -0.73 15.48
N CYS A 79 8.30 -0.73 16.44
CA CYS A 79 8.29 -1.74 17.51
C CYS A 79 7.09 -1.55 18.44
N ALA A 80 6.43 -2.66 18.77
CA ALA A 80 5.30 -2.67 19.70
C ALA A 80 5.74 -2.67 21.18
N ASP A 81 7.00 -3.02 21.44
CA ASP A 81 7.57 -3.14 22.78
C ASP A 81 9.05 -2.71 22.80
N ALA A 82 9.59 -2.46 24.01
CA ALA A 82 10.96 -1.97 24.20
C ALA A 82 12.04 -2.99 23.79
N ALA A 83 11.72 -4.28 23.74
CA ALA A 83 12.62 -5.34 23.29
C ALA A 83 12.45 -5.63 21.79
N CYS A 84 11.55 -4.93 21.08
CA CYS A 84 11.21 -5.17 19.69
C CYS A 84 10.97 -6.67 19.39
N THR A 85 10.23 -7.35 20.25
CA THR A 85 9.83 -8.74 20.00
C THR A 85 8.58 -8.81 19.11
N GLY A 86 7.75 -7.77 19.15
CA GLY A 86 6.70 -7.49 18.18
C GLY A 86 6.91 -6.17 17.46
N ALA A 87 6.40 -6.09 16.23
CA ALA A 87 6.35 -4.87 15.44
C ALA A 87 4.97 -4.69 14.80
N VAL A 88 4.63 -3.42 14.52
CA VAL A 88 3.51 -3.03 13.67
C VAL A 88 4.09 -2.59 12.34
N VAL A 89 3.74 -3.34 11.30
CA VAL A 89 4.02 -3.03 9.90
C VAL A 89 2.86 -2.20 9.38
N ARG A 90 3.15 -1.00 8.86
CA ARG A 90 2.17 -0.15 8.20
C ARG A 90 2.64 0.15 6.79
N VAL A 91 1.79 -0.12 5.81
CA VAL A 91 2.01 0.21 4.40
C VAL A 91 0.99 1.24 3.96
N GLN A 92 1.44 2.30 3.29
CA GLN A 92 0.61 3.39 2.79
C GLN A 92 0.84 3.60 1.29
N ALA A 93 -0.24 3.90 0.56
CA ALA A 93 -0.17 4.27 -0.84
C ALA A 93 -1.18 5.36 -1.18
N GLY A 94 -0.75 6.32 -2.01
CA GLY A 94 -1.64 7.29 -2.63
C GLY A 94 -2.32 6.70 -3.87
N VAL A 95 -3.53 7.16 -4.16
CA VAL A 95 -4.33 6.75 -5.33
C VAL A 95 -4.50 7.93 -6.27
N ASP A 96 -3.97 7.78 -7.49
CA ASP A 96 -4.11 8.77 -8.56
C ASP A 96 -5.47 8.64 -9.25
N LEU A 97 -6.44 9.45 -8.81
CA LEU A 97 -7.80 9.43 -9.35
C LEU A 97 -7.84 9.81 -10.85
N PRO A 98 -8.72 9.16 -11.65
CA PRO A 98 -8.85 9.45 -13.07
C PRO A 98 -9.23 10.93 -13.27
N VAL A 99 -8.80 11.55 -14.36
CA VAL A 99 -9.06 12.96 -14.73
C VAL A 99 -8.40 14.00 -13.80
N LEU A 100 -8.44 13.83 -12.47
CA LEU A 100 -7.83 14.75 -11.50
C LEU A 100 -6.30 14.72 -11.55
N ALA A 101 -5.69 13.52 -11.49
CA ALA A 101 -4.25 13.37 -11.54
C ALA A 101 -3.66 13.96 -12.85
N SER A 102 -4.32 13.69 -13.98
CA SER A 102 -3.94 14.24 -15.29
C SER A 102 -4.13 15.76 -15.40
N ALA A 103 -5.02 16.35 -14.60
CA ALA A 103 -5.21 17.80 -14.53
C ALA A 103 -4.19 18.49 -13.60
N GLY A 104 -3.29 17.75 -12.96
CA GLY A 104 -2.30 18.27 -12.02
C GLY A 104 -2.89 18.72 -10.67
N VAL A 105 -4.15 18.36 -10.39
CA VAL A 105 -4.85 18.71 -9.16
C VAL A 105 -4.99 17.45 -8.31
N GLY A 106 -4.41 17.46 -7.11
CA GLY A 106 -4.72 16.45 -6.11
C GLY A 106 -4.10 15.07 -6.35
N ARG A 107 -2.80 15.02 -6.66
CA ARG A 107 -2.02 13.77 -6.51
C ARG A 107 -2.09 13.32 -5.06
N ASP A 108 -2.27 12.02 -4.84
CA ASP A 108 -2.40 11.41 -3.51
C ASP A 108 -3.55 11.97 -2.64
N VAL A 109 -4.63 12.49 -3.23
CA VAL A 109 -5.81 12.97 -2.47
C VAL A 109 -6.45 11.86 -1.64
N VAL A 110 -6.40 10.64 -2.14
CA VAL A 110 -6.85 9.46 -1.42
C VAL A 110 -5.62 8.66 -1.03
N VAL A 111 -5.39 8.53 0.27
CA VAL A 111 -4.36 7.65 0.82
C VAL A 111 -5.07 6.45 1.44
N VAL A 112 -4.63 5.26 1.08
CA VAL A 112 -5.06 4.01 1.71
C VAL A 112 -3.90 3.44 2.53
N ASP A 113 -4.22 2.85 3.66
CA ASP A 113 -3.24 2.22 4.53
C ASP A 113 -3.71 0.84 5.01
N ALA A 114 -2.74 -0.02 5.32
CA ALA A 114 -2.96 -1.27 6.00
C ALA A 114 -1.92 -1.48 7.09
N GLU A 115 -2.36 -2.00 8.23
CA GLU A 115 -1.52 -2.33 9.36
C GLU A 115 -1.56 -3.83 9.68
N ARG A 116 -0.40 -4.37 10.08
CA ARG A 116 -0.26 -5.75 10.53
C ARG A 116 0.68 -5.82 11.72
N ALA A 117 0.20 -6.43 12.81
CA ALA A 117 1.07 -6.80 13.92
C ALA A 117 1.81 -8.10 13.58
N VAL A 118 3.12 -8.13 13.85
CA VAL A 118 4.00 -9.27 13.58
C VAL A 118 4.93 -9.52 14.76
N THR A 119 5.22 -10.79 15.05
CA THR A 119 6.31 -11.18 15.96
C THR A 119 7.61 -11.27 15.17
N LEU A 120 8.65 -10.57 15.59
CA LEU A 120 9.91 -10.49 14.87
C LEU A 120 10.75 -11.75 15.06
N ALA A 121 11.50 -12.13 14.02
CA ALA A 121 12.45 -13.21 14.08
C ALA A 121 13.53 -12.93 15.15
N VAL A 122 13.70 -13.85 16.10
CA VAL A 122 14.75 -13.73 17.12
C VAL A 122 16.11 -13.97 16.47
N SER A 123 17.01 -12.98 16.56
CA SER A 123 18.41 -13.16 16.14
C SER A 123 19.10 -14.21 17.00
N LYS A 124 19.30 -15.42 16.46
CA LYS A 124 20.21 -16.42 17.02
C LYS A 124 21.64 -16.11 16.54
N GLY A 125 22.33 -15.19 17.19
CA GLY A 125 23.74 -14.96 16.87
C GLY A 125 24.32 -13.70 17.46
N GLY A 126 24.80 -13.80 18.70
CA GLY A 126 25.52 -12.72 19.37
C GLY A 126 25.95 -13.13 20.77
N ALA A 127 26.69 -14.23 20.90
CA ALA A 127 27.53 -14.46 22.07
C ALA A 127 28.99 -14.35 21.61
N PRO A 128 29.83 -13.52 22.27
CA PRO A 128 31.28 -13.50 22.04
C PRO A 128 31.96 -14.81 22.48
#